data_AF-A0A9E1XP44-F1
#
_entry.id   AF-A0A9E1XP44-F1
#
_cell.length_a   1.000
_cell.length_b   1.000
_cell.length_c   1.000
_cell.angle_alpha   90.00
_cell.angle_beta   90.00
_cell.angle_gamma   90.00
#
_symmetry.space_group_name_H-M   'P 1'
#
loop_
_entity.id
_entity.type
_entity.pdbx_description
1 polymer ?
#
loop_
_entity_poly.entity_id
_entity_poly.type
_entity_poly.pdbx_seq_one_letter_code
_entity_poly.pdbx_strand_id
1 'polypeptide(L)'
;HSRGVSIVRFAIRLEKGALVEFSGREEAHHQAGLSLWFQEGGVRMGGKKLLPAVPLGQWLRCEMQVPQSTRSREGITLTLSLADGTKKTFERLPVTRAGFALNFLVITSQATVDSAFFVDDIEFVPDPKAYAPGR
;
A
#
# COMPACT_ATOMS: atom_id res chain seq x y z
N HIS A 1 10.82 8.31 7.88
CA HIS A 1 12.08 8.78 7.23
C HIS A 1 11.80 10.11 6.54
N SER A 2 12.74 11.06 6.49
CA SER A 2 12.47 12.42 5.95
C SER A 2 12.94 12.66 4.51
N ARG A 3 13.72 11.73 3.94
CA ARG A 3 14.25 11.75 2.56
C ARG A 3 14.34 10.32 2.01
N GLY A 4 14.29 10.18 0.68
CA GLY A 4 14.46 8.91 -0.04
C GLY A 4 13.15 8.24 -0.44
N VAL A 5 13.17 6.94 -0.65
CA VAL A 5 11.99 6.11 -0.93
C VAL A 5 11.89 5.06 0.17
N SER A 6 10.70 4.87 0.74
CA SER A 6 10.43 3.74 1.62
C SER A 6 9.79 2.63 0.79
N ILE A 7 10.25 1.41 0.97
CA ILE A 7 9.64 0.22 0.37
C ILE A 7 8.81 -0.48 1.45
N VAL A 8 7.53 -0.66 1.17
CA VAL A 8 6.58 -1.40 2.00
C VAL A 8 6.22 -2.66 1.24
N ARG A 9 6.43 -3.84 1.84
CA ARG A 9 5.96 -5.11 1.29
C ARG A 9 5.07 -5.83 2.29
N PHE A 10 4.06 -6.51 1.78
CA PHE A 10 3.23 -7.43 2.56
C PHE A 10 2.48 -8.37 1.62
N ALA A 11 2.10 -9.53 2.14
CA ALA A 11 1.12 -10.41 1.53
C ALA A 11 -0.23 -10.22 2.23
N ILE A 12 -1.31 -10.20 1.47
CA ILE A 12 -2.68 -10.17 2.00
C ILE A 12 -3.52 -11.26 1.35
N ARG A 13 -4.31 -11.97 2.15
CA ARG A 13 -5.34 -12.91 1.68
C ARG A 13 -6.68 -12.47 2.22
N LEU A 14 -7.65 -12.39 1.32
CA LEU A 14 -9.01 -11.95 1.61
C LEU A 14 -9.96 -13.13 1.52
N GLU A 15 -10.78 -13.32 2.54
CA GLU A 15 -11.94 -14.21 2.46
C GLU A 15 -13.17 -13.44 2.01
N LYS A 16 -14.25 -14.18 1.72
CA LYS A 16 -15.54 -13.58 1.35
C LYS A 16 -16.00 -12.61 2.43
N GLY A 17 -16.47 -11.43 2.02
CA GLY A 17 -16.91 -10.32 2.85
C GLY A 17 -15.79 -9.39 3.34
N ALA A 18 -14.52 -9.68 3.04
CA ALA A 18 -13.42 -8.91 3.59
C ALA A 18 -13.35 -7.51 2.97
N LEU A 19 -13.23 -6.51 3.83
CA LEU A 19 -13.00 -5.12 3.46
C LEU A 19 -11.88 -4.58 4.36
N VAL A 20 -10.72 -4.32 3.76
CA VAL A 20 -9.50 -3.94 4.48
C VAL A 20 -8.95 -2.64 3.91
N GLU A 21 -8.61 -1.71 4.78
CA GLU A 21 -7.83 -0.53 4.47
C GLU A 21 -6.40 -0.71 4.97
N PHE A 22 -5.43 -0.56 4.08
CA PHE A 22 -4.04 -0.34 4.40
C PHE A 22 -3.74 1.15 4.28
N SER A 23 -3.44 1.81 5.39
CA SER A 23 -3.22 3.25 5.45
C SER A 23 -1.83 3.61 5.98
N GLY A 24 -1.21 4.59 5.34
CA GLY A 24 0.03 5.21 5.78
C GLY A 24 -0.23 6.59 6.35
N ARG A 25 0.36 6.90 7.51
CA ARG A 25 0.16 8.16 8.23
C ARG A 25 1.49 8.77 8.66
N GLU A 26 1.51 10.09 8.78
CA GLU A 26 2.63 10.80 9.40
C GLU A 26 2.55 10.76 10.92
N GLU A 27 1.34 10.78 11.46
CA GLU A 27 1.07 10.74 12.90
C GLU A 27 -0.10 9.78 13.14
N ALA A 28 -0.07 9.07 14.25
CA ALA A 28 -1.01 7.98 14.54
C ALA A 28 -2.49 8.40 14.48
N HIS A 29 -2.81 9.66 14.83
CA HIS A 29 -4.19 10.15 14.95
C HIS A 29 -4.66 11.05 13.80
N HIS A 30 -3.83 11.28 12.80
CA HIS A 30 -4.15 12.20 11.70
C HIS A 30 -4.59 11.47 10.43
N GLN A 31 -5.10 12.24 9.45
CA GLN A 31 -5.57 11.73 8.16
C GLN A 31 -4.48 10.91 7.46
N ALA A 32 -4.90 9.83 6.81
CA ALA A 32 -4.03 9.00 6.02
C ALA A 32 -3.47 9.78 4.83
N GLY A 33 -2.15 9.74 4.64
CA GLY A 33 -1.49 10.31 3.47
C GLY A 33 -1.43 9.34 2.29
N LEU A 34 -1.68 8.06 2.54
CA LEU A 34 -2.02 7.05 1.53
C LEU A 34 -3.06 6.09 2.11
N SER A 35 -4.01 5.67 1.28
CA SER A 35 -5.01 4.65 1.61
C SER A 35 -5.18 3.69 0.44
N LEU A 36 -4.75 2.46 0.63
CA LEU A 36 -4.94 1.34 -0.28
C LEU A 36 -6.05 0.45 0.27
N TRP A 37 -7.09 0.23 -0.52
CA TRP A 37 -8.28 -0.49 -0.10
C TRP A 37 -8.41 -1.80 -0.86
N PHE A 38 -8.73 -2.84 -0.11
CA PHE A 38 -9.00 -4.19 -0.57
C PHE A 38 -10.45 -4.52 -0.26
N GLN A 39 -11.24 -4.84 -1.26
CA GLN A 39 -12.67 -5.16 -1.11
C GLN A 39 -13.08 -6.16 -2.17
N GLU A 40 -14.03 -7.06 -1.86
CA GLU A 40 -14.64 -8.00 -2.80
C GLU A 40 -14.94 -7.36 -4.18
N GLY A 41 -14.06 -7.60 -5.15
CA GLY A 41 -14.11 -6.99 -6.48
C GLY A 41 -13.08 -5.90 -6.75
N GLY A 42 -11.98 -5.81 -5.99
CA GLY A 42 -10.81 -5.06 -6.44
C GLY A 42 -9.86 -4.52 -5.40
N VAL A 43 -8.83 -3.86 -5.94
CA VAL A 43 -7.92 -2.99 -5.22
C VAL A 43 -8.17 -1.57 -5.69
N ARG A 44 -8.31 -0.61 -4.78
CA ARG A 44 -8.50 0.81 -5.10
C ARG A 44 -7.55 1.69 -4.31
N MET A 45 -7.09 2.78 -4.92
CA MET A 45 -6.24 3.78 -4.28
C MET A 45 -6.51 5.15 -4.89
N GLY A 46 -6.60 6.20 -4.05
CA GLY A 46 -6.81 7.57 -4.53
C GLY A 46 -8.06 7.74 -5.41
N GLY A 47 -9.15 7.04 -5.08
CA GLY A 47 -10.40 7.05 -5.87
C GLY A 47 -10.36 6.23 -7.17
N LYS A 48 -9.21 5.65 -7.55
CA LYS A 48 -9.06 4.83 -8.77
C LYS A 48 -9.20 3.35 -8.45
N LYS A 49 -9.94 2.62 -9.28
CA LYS A 49 -9.98 1.15 -9.28
C LYS A 49 -8.75 0.63 -10.02
N LEU A 50 -7.83 -0.02 -9.31
CA LEU A 50 -6.57 -0.54 -9.84
C LEU A 50 -6.73 -1.98 -10.36
N LEU A 51 -7.39 -2.82 -9.55
CA LEU A 51 -7.78 -4.17 -9.94
C LEU A 51 -9.30 -4.30 -9.92
N PRO A 52 -9.92 -4.93 -10.94
CA PRO A 52 -11.36 -5.15 -10.99
C PRO A 52 -11.83 -6.35 -10.16
N ALA A 53 -10.90 -7.22 -9.73
CA ALA A 53 -11.14 -8.34 -8.85
C ALA A 53 -9.82 -8.77 -8.20
N VAL A 54 -9.90 -9.26 -6.95
CA VAL A 54 -8.82 -9.97 -6.27
C VAL A 54 -9.31 -11.40 -6.02
N PRO A 55 -8.55 -12.45 -6.36
CA PRO A 55 -8.96 -13.81 -6.08
C PRO A 55 -9.10 -14.04 -4.58
N LEU A 56 -10.29 -14.46 -4.14
CA LEU A 56 -10.54 -14.82 -2.73
C LEU A 56 -9.79 -16.09 -2.36
N GLY A 57 -9.41 -16.21 -1.08
CA GLY A 57 -8.71 -17.38 -0.56
C GLY A 57 -7.27 -17.54 -1.07
N GLN A 58 -6.73 -16.56 -1.80
CA GLN A 58 -5.39 -16.59 -2.36
C GLN A 58 -4.57 -15.40 -1.86
N TRP A 59 -3.26 -15.59 -1.79
CA TRP A 59 -2.32 -14.55 -1.41
C TRP A 59 -2.08 -13.57 -2.55
N LEU A 60 -2.21 -12.29 -2.26
CA LEU A 60 -1.83 -11.15 -3.08
C LEU A 60 -0.60 -10.50 -2.45
N ARG A 61 0.52 -10.46 -3.16
CA ARG A 61 1.70 -9.73 -2.70
C ARG A 61 1.64 -8.28 -3.16
N CYS A 62 1.85 -7.37 -2.24
CA CYS A 62 1.88 -5.93 -2.46
C CYS A 62 3.30 -5.42 -2.20
N GLU A 63 3.83 -4.65 -3.15
CA GLU A 63 5.05 -3.84 -2.96
C GLU A 63 4.70 -2.40 -3.28
N MET A 64 4.93 -1.49 -2.33
CA MET A 64 4.77 -0.06 -2.52
C MET A 64 6.10 0.64 -2.34
N GLN A 65 6.42 1.49 -3.30
CA GLN A 65 7.51 2.46 -3.21
C GLN A 65 6.89 3.82 -2.89
N VAL A 66 7.21 4.34 -1.71
CA VAL A 66 6.62 5.56 -1.16
C VAL A 66 7.72 6.62 -1.05
N PRO A 67 7.78 7.59 -1.97
CA PRO A 67 8.71 8.71 -1.89
C PRO A 67 8.51 9.50 -0.58
N GLN A 68 9.58 9.63 0.20
CA GLN A 68 9.65 10.38 1.44
C GLN A 68 10.21 11.77 1.12
N SER A 69 9.41 12.70 0.57
CA SER A 69 9.93 14.03 0.25
C SER A 69 8.84 15.10 0.15
N THR A 70 9.07 16.22 0.84
CA THR A 70 8.31 17.49 0.76
C THR A 70 8.32 18.16 -0.61
N ARG A 71 9.13 17.67 -1.55
CA ARG A 71 9.29 18.24 -2.89
C ARG A 71 9.12 17.23 -4.03
N SER A 72 8.87 15.95 -3.72
CA SER A 72 8.67 14.97 -4.78
C SER A 72 7.30 15.17 -5.44
N ARG A 73 7.31 15.29 -6.77
CA ARG A 73 6.11 15.15 -7.61
C ARG A 73 5.86 13.70 -8.02
N GLU A 74 6.75 12.80 -7.63
CA GLU A 74 6.64 11.38 -7.90
C GLU A 74 5.57 10.82 -6.97
N GLY A 75 4.53 10.23 -7.57
CA GLY A 75 3.51 9.52 -6.82
C GLY A 75 4.03 8.17 -6.34
N ILE A 76 3.16 7.43 -5.64
CA ILE A 76 3.47 6.07 -5.20
C ILE A 76 3.51 5.13 -6.40
N THR A 77 4.48 4.22 -6.39
CA THR A 77 4.47 3.05 -7.27
C THR A 77 3.98 1.85 -6.47
N LEU A 78 2.92 1.19 -6.96
CA LEU A 78 2.37 -0.02 -6.36
C LEU A 78 2.50 -1.16 -7.36
N THR A 79 3.14 -2.25 -6.95
CA THR A 79 3.15 -3.52 -7.67
C THR A 79 2.34 -4.55 -6.92
N LEU A 80 1.38 -5.15 -7.62
CA LEU A 80 0.53 -6.23 -7.15
C LEU A 80 0.90 -7.52 -7.87
N SER A 81 1.23 -8.57 -7.13
CA SER A 81 1.52 -9.90 -7.68
C SER A 81 0.47 -10.91 -7.20
N LEU A 82 -0.23 -11.50 -8.16
CA LEU A 82 -1.25 -12.53 -7.95
C LEU A 82 -0.58 -13.92 -7.82
N ALA A 83 -1.32 -14.87 -7.25
CA ALA A 83 -0.83 -16.24 -7.02
C ALA A 83 -0.51 -17.01 -8.32
N ASP A 84 -1.13 -16.62 -9.45
CA ASP A 84 -0.84 -17.16 -10.79
C ASP A 84 0.47 -16.60 -11.40
N GLY A 85 1.18 -15.74 -10.68
CA GLY A 85 2.39 -15.06 -11.14
C GLY A 85 2.13 -13.76 -11.92
N THR A 86 0.87 -13.42 -12.20
CA THR A 86 0.51 -12.17 -12.86
C THR A 86 0.96 -10.99 -12.00
N LYS A 87 1.72 -10.07 -12.59
CA LYS A 87 2.15 -8.83 -11.95
C LYS A 87 1.52 -7.63 -12.64
N LYS A 88 1.03 -6.68 -11.84
CA LYS A 88 0.53 -5.38 -12.32
C LYS A 88 1.17 -4.26 -11.51
N THR A 89 1.81 -3.34 -12.21
CA THR A 89 2.43 -2.16 -11.62
C THR A 89 1.63 -0.92 -11.98
N PHE A 90 1.41 -0.07 -10.98
CA PHE A 90 0.70 1.19 -11.08
C PHE A 90 1.63 2.29 -10.59
N GLU A 91 1.97 3.21 -11.48
CA GLU A 91 2.91 4.30 -11.19
C GLU A 91 2.18 5.62 -10.96
N ARG A 92 2.86 6.56 -10.30
CA ARG A 92 2.38 7.93 -10.06
C ARG A 92 1.00 7.94 -9.39
N LEU A 93 0.73 7.00 -8.48
CA LEU A 93 -0.48 7.00 -7.69
C LEU A 93 -0.47 8.21 -6.73
N PRO A 94 -1.59 8.91 -6.58
CA PRO A 94 -1.63 10.12 -5.77
C PRO A 94 -1.47 9.78 -4.28
N VAL A 95 -0.75 10.65 -3.58
CA VAL A 95 -0.82 10.78 -2.12
C VAL A 95 -1.78 11.91 -1.77
N THR A 96 -2.42 11.83 -0.61
CA THR A 96 -3.44 12.79 -0.18
C THR A 96 -2.88 14.21 0.00
N ARG A 97 -1.57 14.32 0.22
CA ARG A 97 -0.86 15.58 0.47
C ARG A 97 0.54 15.55 -0.13
N ALA A 98 0.94 16.65 -0.76
CA ALA A 98 2.33 16.84 -1.15
C ALA A 98 3.21 16.81 0.11
N GLY A 99 4.35 16.12 0.04
CA GLY A 99 5.27 16.05 1.16
C GLY A 99 4.95 15.07 2.26
N PHE A 100 4.08 14.11 1.99
CA PHE A 100 3.79 13.00 2.88
C PHE A 100 5.06 12.23 3.29
N ALA A 101 5.24 12.02 4.60
CA ALA A 101 6.19 11.07 5.17
C ALA A 101 5.46 9.86 5.77
N LEU A 102 5.99 8.66 5.55
CA LEU A 102 5.42 7.45 6.11
C LEU A 102 6.07 7.13 7.46
N ASN A 103 5.33 7.37 8.55
CA ASN A 103 5.77 7.10 9.92
C ASN A 103 4.96 5.98 10.60
N PHE A 104 3.68 5.85 10.25
CA PHE A 104 2.79 4.84 10.79
C PHE A 104 2.11 4.06 9.66
N LEU A 105 2.04 2.75 9.84
CA LEU A 105 1.28 1.84 8.99
C LEU A 105 0.14 1.26 9.81
N VAL A 106 -1.07 1.35 9.28
CA VAL A 106 -2.29 0.87 9.94
C VAL A 106 -3.06 0.00 8.96
N ILE A 107 -3.37 -1.22 9.40
CA ILE A 107 -4.21 -2.16 8.68
C ILE A 107 -5.51 -2.28 9.46
N THR A 108 -6.62 -1.89 8.84
CA THR A 108 -7.93 -1.82 9.48
C THR A 108 -8.92 -2.66 8.70
N SER A 109 -9.60 -3.58 9.39
CA SER A 109 -10.83 -4.16 8.85
C SER A 109 -11.96 -3.15 8.97
N GLN A 110 -12.64 -2.91 7.86
CA GLN A 110 -13.82 -2.05 7.78
C GLN A 110 -15.06 -2.87 7.40
N ALA A 111 -14.95 -4.21 7.40
CA ALA A 111 -16.06 -5.11 7.10
C ALA A 111 -17.17 -4.99 8.15
N THR A 112 -18.41 -4.96 7.69
CA THR A 112 -19.62 -4.94 8.54
C THR A 112 -20.30 -6.31 8.61
N VAL A 113 -19.70 -7.33 8.00
CA VAL A 113 -20.17 -8.71 7.94
C VAL A 113 -19.10 -9.63 8.49
N ASP A 114 -19.51 -10.81 8.97
CA ASP A 114 -18.58 -11.85 9.40
C ASP A 114 -17.66 -12.25 8.25
N SER A 115 -16.36 -12.04 8.44
CA SER A 115 -15.33 -12.28 7.44
C SER A 115 -13.96 -12.41 8.09
N ALA A 116 -12.98 -12.82 7.29
CA ALA A 116 -11.58 -12.90 7.69
C ALA A 116 -10.67 -12.32 6.62
N PHE A 117 -9.53 -11.80 7.06
CA PHE A 117 -8.39 -11.49 6.22
C PHE A 117 -7.13 -11.88 6.96
N PHE A 118 -6.08 -12.17 6.19
CA PHE A 118 -4.78 -12.54 6.72
C PHE A 118 -3.74 -11.61 6.11
N VAL A 119 -2.76 -11.21 6.92
CA VAL A 119 -1.61 -10.42 6.48
C VAL A 119 -0.37 -11.14 6.94
N ASP A 120 0.61 -11.23 6.04
CA ASP A 120 1.90 -11.88 6.30
C ASP A 120 3.01 -11.18 5.51
N ASP A 121 4.25 -11.65 5.64
CA ASP A 121 5.43 -11.18 4.90
C ASP A 121 5.62 -9.64 4.98
N ILE A 122 5.31 -9.05 6.14
CA ILE A 122 5.38 -7.59 6.32
C ILE A 122 6.84 -7.17 6.41
N GLU A 123 7.27 -6.35 5.47
CA GLU A 123 8.60 -5.75 5.43
C GLU A 123 8.48 -4.23 5.23
N PHE A 124 9.26 -3.49 6.01
CA PHE A 124 9.42 -2.06 5.83
C PHE A 124 10.91 -1.71 5.81
N VAL A 125 11.41 -1.28 4.66
CA VAL A 125 12.82 -0.95 4.48
C VAL A 125 12.97 0.38 3.75
N PRO A 126 14.02 1.17 4.05
CA PRO A 126 14.42 2.24 3.15
C PRO A 126 14.87 1.62 1.81
N ASP A 127 14.60 2.29 0.69
CA ASP A 127 15.17 1.89 -0.60
C ASP A 127 16.70 2.03 -0.53
N PRO A 128 17.45 0.91 -0.61
CA PRO A 128 18.91 0.96 -0.51
C PRO A 128 19.56 1.76 -1.63
N LYS A 129 18.89 1.96 -2.78
CA LYS A 129 19.40 2.78 -3.89
C LYS A 129 19.18 4.28 -3.66
N ALA A 130 18.20 4.65 -2.84
CA ALA A 130 17.95 6.04 -2.46
C ALA A 130 18.87 6.51 -1.30
N TYR A 131 19.53 5.58 -0.62
CA TYR A 131 20.50 5.83 0.44
C TYR A 131 21.94 5.56 -0.08
N ALA A 132 22.38 6.35 -1.06
CA ALA A 132 23.81 6.51 -1.30
C ALA A 132 24.30 7.70 -0.44
N PRO A 133 24.94 7.47 0.73
CA PRO A 133 25.57 8.56 1.45
C PRO A 133 26.81 9.02 0.66
N GLY A 134 26.71 10.17 -0.02
CA GLY A 134 27.85 10.89 -0.55
C GLY A 134 27.84 11.13 -2.07
N ARG A 135 27.40 12.32 -2.46
CA ARG A 135 28.11 13.18 -3.40
C ARG A 135 28.11 14.59 -2.85
#